data_AF-A0A8E2JZ42-F1
#
_entry.id   AF-A0A8E2JZ42-F1
#
_cell.length_a   1.000
_cell.length_b   1.000
_cell.length_c   1.000
_cell.angle_alpha   90.00
_cell.angle_beta   90.00
_cell.angle_gamma   90.00
#
_symmetry.space_group_name_H-M   'P 1'
#
loop_
_entity.id
_entity.type
_entity.pdbx_description
1 polymer ?
#
loop_
_entity_poly.entity_id
_entity_poly.type
_entity_poly.pdbx_seq_one_letter_code
_entity_poly.pdbx_strand_id
1 'polypeptide(L)'
;MNSGISGRGRTRSRSASTDSSRSYTSSLATKHAPERISSHSELLPIRYSGETNTETDRHVRIVPFKRKVYSVSHGASPADFAQYEWIIKHGATDKWYEQPSLAVQKQMVVMDEAGCLPDDFLCALEQPVPLSLPVPKVWASAALVTPTDDDIYDCIAGHSVDPEFAGACHRCTDERAEALEKCSLIYFVVMSTFQAFDNIYRGTTSATGTGKTIYKVVKCGRREAAASEAFYAAGINGWNVVFSCVRREGDRGKKVTRVDELWKMAEKPRDGQELRVFY
;
A
#
# COMPACT_ATOMS: atom_id res chain seq x y z
N MET A 1 6.02 97.07 4.36
CA MET A 1 5.12 97.69 3.36
C MET A 1 4.17 96.61 2.87
N ASN A 2 2.87 96.84 3.08
CA ASN A 2 1.67 96.16 2.54
C ASN A 2 1.57 94.63 2.67
N SER A 3 0.49 93.97 3.07
CA SER A 3 -0.87 94.22 3.60
C SER A 3 -1.33 92.80 3.99
N GLY A 4 -1.98 92.47 5.11
CA GLY A 4 -3.19 93.05 5.63
C GLY A 4 -4.44 92.35 5.06
N ILE A 5 -5.05 91.45 5.87
CA ILE A 5 -6.52 91.21 6.00
C ILE A 5 -7.20 90.48 4.82
N SER A 6 -8.26 89.68 4.92
CA SER A 6 -8.91 88.78 5.91
C SER A 6 -10.02 88.05 5.13
N GLY A 7 -10.52 86.91 5.62
CA GLY A 7 -11.75 86.34 5.06
C GLY A 7 -12.35 85.25 5.95
N ARG A 8 -13.43 85.60 6.64
CA ARG A 8 -14.23 84.78 7.56
C ARG A 8 -15.08 83.74 6.82
N GLY A 9 -15.39 82.63 7.50
CA GLY A 9 -16.49 81.75 7.08
C GLY A 9 -16.69 80.50 7.95
N ARG A 10 -17.53 80.60 8.99
CA ARG A 10 -18.19 79.48 9.70
C ARG A 10 -18.96 78.59 8.68
N THR A 11 -19.22 77.29 8.85
CA THR A 11 -20.04 76.62 9.90
C THR A 11 -20.01 75.09 9.68
N ARG A 12 -20.18 74.32 10.79
CA ARG A 12 -20.82 72.99 10.98
C ARG A 12 -21.06 72.11 9.72
N SER A 13 -20.75 70.81 9.73
CA SER A 13 -21.62 69.79 10.36
C SER A 13 -21.00 68.39 10.33
N ARG A 14 -21.43 67.58 11.32
CA ARG A 14 -21.18 66.14 11.49
C ARG A 14 -21.63 65.30 10.29
N SER A 15 -20.88 64.25 9.99
CA SER A 15 -21.43 62.91 9.72
C SER A 15 -20.33 61.86 9.91
N ALA A 16 -20.66 60.88 10.76
CA ALA A 16 -19.86 59.70 11.02
C ALA A 16 -19.87 58.80 9.79
N SER A 17 -18.73 58.21 9.47
CA SER A 17 -18.64 57.00 8.65
C SER A 17 -17.37 56.27 9.08
N THR A 18 -17.54 55.41 10.06
CA THR A 18 -16.62 54.34 10.43
C THR A 18 -16.48 53.41 9.23
N ASP A 19 -15.40 53.53 8.48
CA ASP A 19 -14.99 52.47 7.56
C ASP A 19 -13.87 51.65 8.20
N SER A 20 -14.36 50.59 8.84
CA SER A 20 -13.62 49.47 9.38
C SER A 20 -12.88 48.80 8.22
N SER A 21 -11.64 49.20 7.99
CA SER A 21 -10.69 48.42 7.19
C SER A 21 -10.30 47.20 8.01
N ARG A 22 -11.23 46.23 8.05
CA ARG A 22 -10.99 44.84 8.41
C ARG A 22 -9.87 44.33 7.51
N SER A 23 -8.67 44.33 8.06
CA SER A 23 -7.63 43.40 7.66
C SER A 23 -8.19 41.99 7.82
N TYR A 24 -8.71 41.46 6.72
CA TYR A 24 -8.98 40.04 6.56
C TYR A 24 -7.64 39.32 6.71
N THR A 25 -7.29 39.00 7.95
CA THR A 25 -6.41 37.90 8.26
C THR A 25 -7.13 36.65 7.76
N SER A 26 -6.81 36.25 6.53
CA SER A 26 -7.20 34.97 5.96
C SER A 26 -6.56 33.87 6.81
N SER A 27 -7.27 33.48 7.88
CA SER A 27 -7.00 32.28 8.64
C SER A 27 -7.58 31.09 7.87
N LEU A 28 -6.84 30.58 6.88
CA LEU A 28 -7.14 29.28 6.27
C LEU A 28 -5.89 28.72 5.58
N ALA A 29 -4.91 28.38 6.41
CA ALA A 29 -3.95 27.34 6.10
C ALA A 29 -3.70 26.59 7.40
N THR A 30 -4.61 25.69 7.76
CA THR A 30 -4.27 24.62 8.70
C THR A 30 -3.18 23.82 8.00
N LYS A 31 -1.92 24.18 8.24
CA LYS A 31 -0.75 23.37 7.88
C LYS A 31 -0.83 22.12 8.74
N HIS A 32 -1.69 21.16 8.35
CA HIS A 32 -1.70 19.85 8.95
C HIS A 32 -0.30 19.28 8.71
N ALA A 33 0.52 19.27 9.76
CA ALA A 33 1.78 18.58 9.73
C ALA A 33 1.50 17.13 9.30
N PRO A 34 2.34 16.54 8.43
CA PRO A 34 2.11 15.16 8.02
C PRO A 34 2.06 14.28 9.28
N GLU A 35 1.04 13.42 9.33
CA GLU A 35 0.85 12.44 10.38
C GLU A 35 2.18 11.70 10.64
N ARG A 36 2.55 11.57 11.90
CA ARG A 36 3.85 11.01 12.29
C ARG A 36 3.63 9.60 12.80
N ILE A 37 4.35 8.66 12.20
CA ILE A 37 4.25 7.25 12.54
C ILE A 37 5.61 6.66 12.94
N SER A 38 5.60 5.71 13.86
CA SER A 38 6.80 5.14 14.47
C SER A 38 6.99 3.65 14.21
N SER A 39 5.94 2.95 13.80
CA SER A 39 5.91 1.49 13.67
C SER A 39 5.20 1.03 12.39
N HIS A 40 5.41 -0.24 12.02
CA HIS A 40 4.70 -0.85 10.88
C HIS A 40 3.19 -0.92 11.13
N SER A 41 2.75 -1.13 12.38
CA SER A 41 1.33 -1.19 12.76
C SER A 41 0.62 0.16 12.62
N GLU A 42 1.34 1.28 12.71
CA GLU A 42 0.77 2.60 12.44
C GLU A 42 0.72 2.92 10.93
N LEU A 43 1.68 2.43 10.15
CA LEU A 43 1.68 2.57 8.68
C LEU A 43 0.57 1.73 8.05
N LEU A 44 0.51 0.46 8.46
CA LEU A 44 -0.37 -0.60 7.96
C LEU A 44 -1.22 -1.11 9.13
N PRO A 45 -2.18 -0.30 9.61
CA PRO A 45 -3.04 -0.70 10.72
C PRO A 45 -3.91 -1.89 10.33
N ILE A 46 -4.20 -2.72 11.33
CA ILE A 46 -5.15 -3.82 11.17
C ILE A 46 -6.53 -3.23 10.83
N ARG A 47 -7.25 -3.89 9.93
CA ARG A 47 -8.62 -3.56 9.54
C ARG A 47 -9.47 -4.80 9.62
N TYR A 48 -10.41 -4.80 10.57
CA TYR A 48 -11.41 -5.86 10.67
C TYR A 48 -12.52 -5.61 9.66
N SER A 49 -13.07 -6.70 9.14
CA SER A 49 -14.28 -6.68 8.33
C SER A 49 -15.42 -6.02 9.12
N GLY A 50 -16.26 -5.22 8.46
CA GLY A 50 -17.38 -4.52 9.11
C GLY A 50 -17.06 -3.13 9.68
N GLU A 51 -15.78 -2.74 9.82
CA GLU A 51 -15.43 -1.36 10.14
C GLU A 51 -15.80 -0.43 8.98
N THR A 52 -16.55 0.65 9.26
CA THR A 52 -16.82 1.72 8.30
C THR A 52 -15.55 2.52 8.04
N ASN A 53 -14.67 2.00 7.19
CA ASN A 53 -13.42 2.65 6.87
C ASN A 53 -13.52 3.31 5.49
N THR A 54 -13.31 4.62 5.43
CA THR A 54 -13.13 5.32 4.16
C THR A 54 -11.71 5.05 3.69
N GLU A 55 -11.57 4.39 2.54
CA GLU A 55 -10.30 4.27 1.83
C GLU A 55 -9.71 5.67 1.64
N THR A 56 -8.76 6.03 2.50
CA THR A 56 -8.18 7.37 2.51
C THR A 56 -6.69 7.25 2.28
N ASP A 57 -6.28 7.70 1.11
CA ASP A 57 -4.89 7.91 0.80
C ASP A 57 -4.32 9.02 1.69
N ARG A 58 -3.11 8.83 2.20
CA ARG A 58 -2.52 9.74 3.20
C ARG A 58 -1.03 9.91 3.04
N HIS A 59 -0.55 11.11 3.38
CA HIS A 59 0.87 11.40 3.53
C HIS A 59 1.29 11.29 4.98
N VAL A 60 2.19 10.35 5.26
CA VAL A 60 2.72 10.09 6.61
C VAL A 60 4.22 10.31 6.65
N ARG A 61 4.75 10.60 7.83
CA ARG A 61 6.19 10.68 8.10
C ARG A 61 6.59 9.54 9.01
N ILE A 62 7.40 8.62 8.50
CA ILE A 62 8.05 7.58 9.31
C ILE A 62 9.16 8.23 10.13
N VAL A 63 8.92 8.39 11.42
CA VAL A 63 9.77 9.15 12.34
C VAL A 63 11.18 8.55 12.46
N PRO A 64 11.36 7.23 12.68
CA PRO A 64 12.70 6.64 12.82
C PRO A 64 13.63 6.94 11.63
N PHE A 65 13.08 7.01 10.41
CA PHE A 65 13.85 7.17 9.18
C PHE A 65 13.74 8.57 8.57
N LYS A 66 12.99 9.46 9.24
CA LYS A 66 12.69 10.83 8.79
C LYS A 66 12.14 10.90 7.36
N ARG A 67 11.51 9.82 6.88
CA ARG A 67 11.02 9.64 5.50
C ARG A 67 9.55 10.03 5.39
N LYS A 68 9.18 10.69 4.30
CA LYS A 68 7.76 10.88 3.94
C LYS A 68 7.33 9.73 3.05
N VAL A 69 6.13 9.21 3.26
CA VAL A 69 5.55 8.12 2.49
C VAL A 69 4.14 8.51 2.07
N TYR A 70 3.76 8.11 0.86
CA TYR A 70 2.38 8.19 0.40
C TYR A 70 1.73 6.82 0.56
N SER A 71 0.81 6.68 1.51
CA SER A 71 0.07 5.43 1.73
C SER A 71 -1.20 5.47 0.89
N VAL A 72 -1.44 4.42 0.10
CA VAL A 72 -2.70 4.24 -0.64
C VAL A 72 -3.50 3.08 -0.08
N SER A 73 -4.82 3.21 -0.09
CA SER A 73 -5.73 2.28 0.60
C SER A 73 -6.84 1.69 -0.28
N HIS A 74 -6.65 1.63 -1.61
CA HIS A 74 -7.66 1.06 -2.51
C HIS A 74 -7.59 -0.48 -2.58
N GLY A 75 -8.73 -1.12 -2.83
CA GLY A 75 -8.78 -2.56 -3.13
C GLY A 75 -7.97 -2.94 -4.38
N ALA A 76 -7.43 -4.16 -4.40
CA ALA A 76 -6.76 -4.73 -5.56
C ALA A 76 -7.76 -5.48 -6.46
N SER A 77 -7.64 -5.26 -7.77
CA SER A 77 -8.41 -5.95 -8.80
C SER A 77 -7.61 -7.15 -9.36
N PRO A 78 -8.27 -8.08 -10.08
CA PRO A 78 -7.56 -9.12 -10.82
C PRO A 78 -6.51 -8.61 -11.80
N ALA A 79 -6.69 -7.40 -12.35
CA ALA A 79 -5.71 -6.79 -13.24
C ALA A 79 -4.41 -6.42 -12.50
N ASP A 80 -4.52 -5.97 -11.25
CA ASP A 80 -3.36 -5.64 -10.41
C ASP A 80 -2.54 -6.90 -10.12
N PHE A 81 -3.21 -8.01 -9.79
CA PHE A 81 -2.53 -9.28 -9.59
C PHE A 81 -1.82 -9.76 -10.87
N ALA A 82 -2.50 -9.71 -12.02
CA ALA A 82 -1.93 -10.12 -13.31
C ALA A 82 -0.66 -9.33 -13.67
N GLN A 83 -0.60 -8.04 -13.31
CA GLN A 83 0.58 -7.20 -13.54
C GLN A 83 1.84 -7.71 -12.83
N TYR A 84 1.70 -8.34 -11.65
CA TYR A 84 2.81 -8.78 -10.81
C TYR A 84 2.94 -10.31 -10.72
N GLU A 85 2.09 -11.06 -11.41
CA GLU A 85 2.08 -12.53 -11.34
C GLU A 85 3.45 -13.13 -11.73
N TRP A 86 4.11 -12.56 -12.74
CA TRP A 86 5.43 -13.02 -13.22
C TRP A 86 6.49 -13.03 -12.11
N ILE A 87 6.57 -11.98 -11.28
CA ILE A 87 7.57 -11.92 -10.20
C ILE A 87 7.13 -12.72 -8.98
N ILE A 88 5.82 -12.83 -8.74
CA ILE A 88 5.29 -13.64 -7.64
C ILE A 88 5.59 -15.13 -7.89
N LYS A 89 5.44 -15.61 -9.13
CA LYS A 89 5.71 -17.01 -9.50
C LYS A 89 7.20 -17.32 -9.57
N HIS A 90 7.99 -16.47 -10.22
CA HIS A 90 9.38 -16.81 -10.60
C HIS A 90 10.45 -16.03 -9.84
N GLY A 91 10.08 -14.97 -9.12
CA GLY A 91 11.02 -14.12 -8.41
C GLY A 91 11.62 -14.81 -7.17
N ALA A 92 12.94 -14.72 -7.05
CA ALA A 92 13.69 -14.99 -5.83
C ALA A 92 13.58 -13.78 -4.87
N THR A 93 13.66 -14.05 -3.57
CA THR A 93 13.38 -13.05 -2.52
C THR A 93 14.46 -12.00 -2.33
N ASP A 94 15.66 -12.27 -2.82
CA ASP A 94 16.87 -11.48 -2.61
C ASP A 94 17.35 -10.76 -3.87
N LYS A 95 16.71 -11.00 -5.02
CA LYS A 95 17.12 -10.49 -6.33
C LYS A 95 16.20 -9.38 -6.85
N TRP A 96 16.75 -8.57 -7.75
CA TRP A 96 16.03 -7.52 -8.48
C TRP A 96 15.84 -7.92 -9.94
N TYR A 97 14.73 -7.48 -10.51
CA TYR A 97 14.31 -7.85 -11.85
C TYR A 97 13.76 -6.64 -12.62
N GLU A 98 14.03 -6.58 -13.92
CA GLU A 98 13.22 -5.76 -14.82
C GLU A 98 11.94 -6.52 -15.19
N GLN A 99 10.86 -5.80 -15.47
CA GLN A 99 9.65 -6.44 -15.96
C GLN A 99 9.92 -7.06 -17.35
N PRO A 100 9.66 -8.37 -17.54
CA PRO A 100 9.84 -9.01 -18.83
C PRO A 100 8.86 -8.43 -19.86
N SER A 101 9.24 -8.48 -21.14
CA SER A 101 8.35 -8.08 -22.23
C SER A 101 7.11 -8.97 -22.29
N LEU A 102 6.02 -8.48 -22.89
CA LEU A 102 4.79 -9.28 -23.06
C LEU A 102 5.04 -10.59 -23.84
N ALA A 103 5.97 -10.60 -24.78
CA ALA A 103 6.34 -11.81 -25.51
C ALA A 103 6.99 -12.86 -24.58
N VAL A 104 7.92 -12.42 -23.73
CA VAL A 104 8.56 -13.28 -22.73
C VAL A 104 7.54 -13.78 -21.71
N GLN A 105 6.64 -12.91 -21.22
CA GLN A 105 5.57 -13.33 -20.30
C GLN A 105 4.65 -14.39 -20.91
N LYS A 106 4.27 -14.26 -22.19
CA LYS A 106 3.49 -15.29 -22.88
C LYS A 106 4.24 -16.61 -22.97
N GLN A 107 5.54 -16.56 -23.25
CA GLN A 107 6.38 -17.75 -23.28
C GLN A 107 6.47 -18.41 -21.89
N MET A 108 6.58 -17.63 -20.82
CA MET A 108 6.57 -18.12 -19.46
C MET A 108 5.29 -18.90 -19.14
N VAL A 109 4.12 -18.39 -19.55
CA VAL A 109 2.83 -19.09 -19.35
C VAL A 109 2.80 -20.45 -20.06
N VAL A 110 3.24 -20.50 -21.32
CA VAL A 110 3.29 -21.77 -22.09
C VAL A 110 4.23 -22.77 -21.43
N MET A 111 5.37 -22.31 -20.92
CA MET A 111 6.37 -23.17 -20.28
C MET A 111 5.92 -23.65 -18.90
N ASP A 112 5.22 -22.80 -18.13
CA ASP A 112 4.53 -23.18 -16.88
C ASP A 112 3.52 -24.29 -17.14
N GLU A 113 2.74 -24.17 -18.21
CA GLU A 113 1.76 -25.19 -18.60
C GLU A 113 2.41 -26.52 -18.98
N ALA A 114 3.62 -26.47 -19.55
CA ALA A 114 4.45 -27.61 -19.91
C ALA A 114 5.27 -28.19 -18.75
N GLY A 115 5.30 -27.53 -17.59
CA GLY A 115 6.03 -27.98 -16.40
C GLY A 115 7.55 -27.80 -16.48
N CYS A 116 8.04 -26.85 -17.30
CA CYS A 116 9.47 -26.53 -17.39
C CYS A 116 9.94 -25.72 -16.18
N LEU A 117 11.21 -25.87 -15.80
CA LEU A 117 11.75 -25.25 -14.56
C LEU A 117 11.92 -23.73 -14.67
N PRO A 118 11.74 -22.96 -13.58
CA PRO A 118 11.68 -21.50 -13.59
C PRO A 118 13.00 -20.76 -13.94
N ASP A 119 14.14 -21.42 -13.76
CA ASP A 119 15.45 -20.75 -13.70
C ASP A 119 15.90 -20.12 -15.04
N ASP A 120 15.27 -20.50 -16.15
CA ASP A 120 15.64 -20.00 -17.48
C ASP A 120 14.89 -18.72 -17.92
N PHE A 121 13.85 -18.30 -17.20
CA PHE A 121 12.91 -17.30 -17.73
C PHE A 121 13.10 -15.90 -17.21
N LEU A 122 13.46 -15.77 -15.92
CA LEU A 122 13.54 -14.48 -15.26
C LEU A 122 14.98 -14.17 -14.88
N CYS A 123 15.64 -13.39 -15.74
CA CYS A 123 17.01 -12.94 -15.52
C CYS A 123 17.03 -11.90 -14.40
N ALA A 124 17.65 -12.26 -13.27
CA ALA A 124 17.98 -11.31 -12.23
C ALA A 124 19.02 -10.30 -12.71
N LEU A 125 18.92 -9.08 -12.22
CA LEU A 125 19.96 -8.06 -12.44
C LEU A 125 21.23 -8.46 -11.69
N GLU A 126 22.36 -8.49 -12.40
CA GLU A 126 23.65 -8.84 -11.81
C GLU A 126 24.17 -7.77 -10.84
N GLN A 127 23.92 -6.49 -11.17
CA GLN A 127 24.40 -5.34 -10.39
C GLN A 127 23.26 -4.32 -10.18
N PRO A 128 22.25 -4.67 -9.36
CA PRO A 128 21.15 -3.76 -9.10
C PRO A 128 21.61 -2.60 -8.23
N VAL A 129 21.25 -1.37 -8.65
CA VAL A 129 21.51 -0.13 -7.92
C VAL A 129 20.16 0.55 -7.69
N PRO A 130 19.36 0.07 -6.73
CA PRO A 130 18.03 0.58 -6.47
C PRO A 130 18.07 2.00 -5.90
N LEU A 131 17.43 2.95 -6.55
CA LEU A 131 17.35 4.33 -6.09
C LEU A 131 16.46 4.45 -4.83
N SER A 132 16.87 5.32 -3.91
CA SER A 132 16.04 5.70 -2.75
C SER A 132 15.12 6.86 -3.13
N LEU A 133 13.82 6.58 -3.19
CA LEU A 133 12.83 7.60 -3.53
C LEU A 133 12.64 8.60 -2.37
N PRO A 134 12.43 9.89 -2.68
CA PRO A 134 12.18 10.89 -1.65
C PRO A 134 10.82 10.68 -0.95
N VAL A 135 9.83 10.19 -1.71
CA VAL A 135 8.47 9.88 -1.22
C VAL A 135 8.01 8.57 -1.87
N PRO A 136 8.37 7.40 -1.32
CA PRO A 136 7.84 6.13 -1.83
C PRO A 136 6.34 6.01 -1.56
N LYS A 137 5.67 5.25 -2.43
CA LYS A 137 4.28 4.83 -2.29
C LYS A 137 4.21 3.50 -1.55
N VAL A 138 3.32 3.37 -0.57
CA VAL A 138 3.01 2.10 0.11
C VAL A 138 1.55 1.76 -0.12
N TRP A 139 1.29 0.62 -0.76
CA TRP A 139 -0.06 0.11 -0.88
C TRP A 139 -0.43 -0.72 0.35
N ALA A 140 -1.35 -0.18 1.16
CA ALA A 140 -1.95 -0.86 2.29
C ALA A 140 -3.07 -1.82 1.84
N SER A 141 -2.71 -2.85 1.04
CA SER A 141 -3.68 -3.81 0.51
C SER A 141 -4.20 -4.76 1.60
N ALA A 142 -5.29 -5.47 1.30
CA ALA A 142 -5.95 -6.40 2.22
C ALA A 142 -4.97 -7.42 2.82
N ALA A 143 -4.04 -7.94 2.02
CA ALA A 143 -2.99 -8.86 2.46
C ALA A 143 -2.09 -8.34 3.61
N LEU A 144 -1.95 -7.01 3.80
CA LEU A 144 -1.12 -6.42 4.85
C LEU A 144 -1.94 -5.90 6.05
N VAL A 145 -3.22 -5.62 5.85
CA VAL A 145 -4.08 -4.98 6.86
C VAL A 145 -5.12 -5.94 7.45
N THR A 146 -5.49 -7.01 6.75
CA THR A 146 -6.45 -7.99 7.26
C THR A 146 -5.76 -8.91 8.28
N PRO A 147 -6.29 -9.01 9.51
CA PRO A 147 -5.74 -9.88 10.54
C PRO A 147 -6.16 -11.34 10.32
N THR A 148 -5.51 -12.28 11.01
CA THR A 148 -5.84 -13.71 10.92
C THR A 148 -7.12 -14.08 11.70
N ASP A 149 -7.46 -13.28 12.70
CA ASP A 149 -8.65 -13.34 13.55
C ASP A 149 -9.76 -12.40 13.06
N ASP A 150 -9.89 -12.20 11.75
CA ASP A 150 -10.88 -11.29 11.17
C ASP A 150 -12.33 -11.67 11.53
N ASP A 151 -13.19 -10.67 11.66
CA ASP A 151 -14.56 -10.82 12.14
C ASP A 151 -15.44 -11.59 11.16
N ILE A 152 -16.17 -12.61 11.66
CA ILE A 152 -17.08 -13.43 10.86
C ILE A 152 -18.52 -13.10 11.21
N TYR A 153 -19.22 -12.46 10.28
CA TYR A 153 -20.64 -12.11 10.44
C TYR A 153 -21.59 -13.21 9.95
N ASP A 154 -21.17 -14.01 8.96
CA ASP A 154 -22.00 -15.07 8.37
C ASP A 154 -21.90 -16.39 9.18
N CYS A 155 -22.61 -16.45 10.31
CA CYS A 155 -22.67 -17.66 11.13
C CYS A 155 -23.65 -18.71 10.56
N ILE A 156 -23.18 -19.55 9.64
CA ILE A 156 -23.98 -20.68 9.10
C ILE A 156 -24.13 -21.85 10.10
N ALA A 157 -23.37 -21.85 11.20
CA ALA A 157 -23.33 -22.92 12.20
C ALA A 157 -24.38 -22.74 13.32
N GLY A 158 -25.16 -21.66 13.30
CA GLY A 158 -26.18 -21.38 14.32
C GLY A 158 -25.60 -21.08 15.70
N HIS A 159 -24.37 -20.56 15.76
CA HIS A 159 -23.77 -20.08 17.01
C HIS A 159 -24.38 -18.75 17.48
N SER A 160 -25.13 -18.05 16.62
CA SER A 160 -25.95 -16.92 17.06
C SER A 160 -27.15 -17.47 17.84
N VAL A 161 -27.19 -17.17 19.14
CA VAL A 161 -28.32 -17.52 20.03
C VAL A 161 -29.56 -16.69 19.70
N ASP A 162 -29.36 -15.57 19.01
CA ASP A 162 -30.40 -14.64 18.56
C ASP A 162 -30.36 -14.53 17.02
N PRO A 163 -31.45 -14.89 16.31
CA PRO A 163 -31.55 -14.73 14.86
C PRO A 163 -31.52 -13.26 14.40
N GLU A 164 -31.65 -12.28 15.31
CA GLU A 164 -31.49 -10.85 15.04
C GLU A 164 -30.07 -10.32 15.34
N PHE A 165 -29.15 -11.17 15.81
CA PHE A 165 -27.79 -10.74 16.10
C PHE A 165 -27.00 -10.44 14.82
N ALA A 166 -26.79 -9.15 14.55
CA ALA A 166 -26.02 -8.64 13.42
C ALA A 166 -24.50 -8.48 13.71
N GLY A 167 -24.00 -9.09 14.79
CA GLY A 167 -22.60 -8.96 15.21
C GLY A 167 -21.70 -10.10 14.71
N ALA A 168 -20.39 -9.95 14.93
CA ALA A 168 -19.42 -10.99 14.63
C ALA A 168 -19.59 -12.21 15.55
N CYS A 169 -19.46 -13.40 14.99
CA CYS A 169 -19.57 -14.66 15.71
C CYS A 169 -18.19 -15.12 16.21
N HIS A 170 -17.88 -14.81 17.48
CA HIS A 170 -16.60 -15.15 18.13
C HIS A 170 -16.16 -16.59 17.93
N ARG A 171 -17.07 -17.57 18.10
CA ARG A 171 -16.72 -18.99 17.93
C ARG A 171 -16.29 -19.32 16.50
N CYS A 172 -16.94 -18.73 15.50
CA CYS A 172 -16.55 -18.92 14.10
C CYS A 172 -15.20 -18.24 13.84
N THR A 173 -15.02 -17.01 14.34
CA THR A 173 -13.76 -16.27 14.25
C THR A 173 -12.60 -17.12 14.79
N ASP A 174 -12.73 -17.64 16.02
CA ASP A 174 -11.71 -18.46 16.67
C ASP A 174 -11.43 -19.76 15.87
N GLU A 175 -12.47 -20.50 15.50
CA GLU A 175 -12.32 -21.76 14.74
C GLU A 175 -11.62 -21.54 13.39
N ARG A 176 -11.91 -20.43 12.71
CA ARG A 176 -11.30 -20.08 11.43
C ARG A 176 -9.88 -19.50 11.57
N ALA A 177 -9.62 -18.70 12.59
CA ALA A 177 -8.30 -18.22 12.92
C ALA A 177 -7.35 -19.40 13.22
N GLU A 178 -7.78 -20.35 14.06
CA GLU A 178 -7.01 -21.56 14.33
C GLU A 178 -6.76 -22.40 13.07
N ALA A 179 -7.72 -22.46 12.15
CA ALA A 179 -7.57 -23.17 10.89
C ALA A 179 -6.54 -22.49 9.97
N LEU A 180 -6.51 -21.15 9.94
CA LEU A 180 -5.49 -20.39 9.23
C LEU A 180 -4.10 -20.56 9.83
N GLU A 181 -3.97 -20.55 11.16
CA GLU A 181 -2.68 -20.75 11.84
C GLU A 181 -2.06 -22.12 11.52
N LYS A 182 -2.90 -23.13 11.26
CA LYS A 182 -2.48 -24.48 10.84
C LYS A 182 -2.07 -24.55 9.36
N CYS A 183 -2.29 -23.48 8.58
CA CYS A 183 -1.91 -23.41 7.18
C CYS A 183 -0.54 -22.73 7.01
N SER A 184 0.31 -23.32 6.17
CA SER A 184 1.52 -22.65 5.69
C SER A 184 1.13 -21.55 4.71
N LEU A 185 0.96 -20.32 5.21
CA LEU A 185 0.68 -19.14 4.38
C LEU A 185 2.00 -18.46 3.96
N ILE A 186 2.01 -17.93 2.74
CA ILE A 186 3.09 -17.13 2.19
C ILE A 186 2.52 -15.78 1.78
N TYR A 187 2.99 -14.73 2.45
CA TYR A 187 2.72 -13.34 2.15
C TYR A 187 3.79 -12.84 1.17
N PHE A 188 3.36 -12.45 -0.02
CA PHE A 188 4.23 -11.88 -1.04
C PHE A 188 4.14 -10.36 -0.96
N VAL A 189 5.27 -9.69 -0.85
CA VAL A 189 5.37 -8.22 -0.91
C VAL A 189 6.19 -7.85 -2.12
N VAL A 190 5.58 -7.18 -3.09
CA VAL A 190 6.25 -6.70 -4.30
C VAL A 190 6.66 -5.24 -4.09
N MET A 191 7.95 -5.00 -4.21
CA MET A 191 8.58 -3.71 -4.09
C MET A 191 9.06 -3.23 -5.44
N SER A 192 9.08 -1.92 -5.66
CA SER A 192 9.67 -1.34 -6.86
C SER A 192 10.44 -0.06 -6.59
N THR A 193 11.41 0.22 -7.45
CA THR A 193 12.08 1.51 -7.55
C THR A 193 12.70 1.65 -8.94
N PHE A 194 13.49 2.68 -9.17
CA PHE A 194 14.26 2.86 -10.39
C PHE A 194 15.69 2.33 -10.22
N GLN A 195 16.21 1.68 -11.25
CA GLN A 195 17.63 1.40 -11.37
C GLN A 195 18.39 2.71 -11.61
N ALA A 196 19.43 2.98 -10.84
CA ALA A 196 20.34 4.08 -11.13
C ALA A 196 21.04 3.81 -12.47
N PHE A 197 21.02 4.79 -13.37
CA PHE A 197 21.91 4.76 -14.54
C PHE A 197 23.37 4.91 -14.09
N ASP A 198 24.28 4.34 -14.89
CA ASP A 198 25.73 4.21 -14.65
C ASP A 198 26.37 5.30 -13.77
N ASN A 199 27.36 4.85 -12.99
CA ASN A 199 28.19 5.54 -11.97
C ASN A 199 28.76 6.94 -12.31
N ILE A 200 28.47 7.51 -13.48
CA ILE A 200 29.09 8.73 -14.02
C ILE A 200 28.43 10.01 -13.46
N TYR A 201 27.19 9.98 -12.97
CA TYR A 201 26.48 11.16 -12.47
C TYR A 201 26.16 11.08 -10.97
N ARG A 202 27.19 10.96 -10.12
CA ARG A 202 27.09 11.03 -8.65
C ARG A 202 26.73 12.42 -8.08
N GLY A 203 26.43 13.42 -8.91
CA GLY A 203 26.35 14.83 -8.50
C GLY A 203 25.00 15.53 -8.67
N THR A 204 24.05 14.98 -9.41
CA THR A 204 22.78 15.65 -9.68
C THR A 204 21.62 14.79 -9.24
N THR A 205 20.88 15.29 -8.26
CA THR A 205 19.60 14.77 -7.76
C THR A 205 18.59 14.68 -8.90
N SER A 206 18.64 13.58 -9.65
CA SER A 206 17.58 13.20 -10.57
C SER A 206 16.42 12.66 -9.75
N ALA A 207 15.66 13.57 -9.14
CA ALA A 207 14.37 13.26 -8.52
C ALA A 207 13.31 12.86 -9.57
N THR A 208 13.67 12.92 -10.86
CA THR A 208 12.90 12.48 -12.02
C THR A 208 13.44 11.13 -12.49
N GLY A 209 12.75 10.04 -12.16
CA GLY A 209 13.14 8.66 -12.48
C GLY A 209 13.34 8.41 -13.97
N THR A 210 14.53 8.73 -14.50
CA THR A 210 14.96 8.39 -15.85
C THR A 210 15.47 6.95 -15.95
N GLY A 211 15.61 6.26 -14.80
CA GLY A 211 15.95 4.83 -14.69
C GLY A 211 14.79 3.91 -15.09
N LYS A 212 15.12 2.71 -15.57
CA LYS A 212 14.12 1.65 -15.73
C LYS A 212 13.58 1.23 -14.35
N THR A 213 12.29 0.91 -14.29
CA THR A 213 11.69 0.35 -13.08
C THR A 213 12.20 -1.07 -12.85
N ILE A 214 12.67 -1.33 -11.64
CA ILE A 214 13.08 -2.63 -11.17
C ILE A 214 12.19 -3.07 -10.02
N TYR A 215 11.99 -4.37 -9.92
CA TYR A 215 11.08 -5.01 -8.99
C TYR A 215 11.81 -6.04 -8.16
N LYS A 216 11.39 -6.17 -6.91
CA LYS A 216 11.83 -7.21 -5.98
C LYS A 216 10.60 -7.79 -5.29
N VAL A 217 10.56 -9.10 -5.11
CA VAL A 217 9.53 -9.74 -4.29
C VAL A 217 10.15 -10.22 -2.99
N VAL A 218 9.44 -10.13 -1.88
CA VAL A 218 9.81 -10.74 -0.60
C VAL A 218 8.69 -11.70 -0.18
N LYS A 219 9.05 -12.84 0.40
CA LYS A 219 8.12 -13.87 0.87
C LYS A 219 8.22 -13.95 2.40
N CYS A 220 7.10 -13.78 3.08
CA CYS A 220 7.01 -13.81 4.54
C CYS A 220 6.00 -14.88 4.97
N GLY A 221 6.26 -15.57 6.09
CA GLY A 221 5.31 -16.56 6.62
C GLY A 221 4.14 -15.98 7.41
N ARG A 222 4.15 -14.67 7.69
CA ARG A 222 3.15 -13.96 8.50
C ARG A 222 2.92 -12.54 8.02
N ARG A 223 1.74 -12.01 8.33
CA ARG A 223 1.33 -10.63 8.03
C ARG A 223 2.25 -9.61 8.70
N GLU A 224 2.59 -9.78 9.98
CA GLU A 224 3.43 -8.85 10.74
C GLU A 224 4.83 -8.73 10.12
N ALA A 225 5.39 -9.86 9.68
CA ALA A 225 6.67 -9.89 8.98
C ALA A 225 6.57 -9.14 7.64
N ALA A 226 5.52 -9.40 6.85
CA ALA A 226 5.29 -8.69 5.59
C ALA A 226 5.09 -7.17 5.78
N ALA A 227 4.34 -6.76 6.80
CA ALA A 227 4.12 -5.36 7.14
C ALA A 227 5.41 -4.68 7.63
N SER A 228 6.24 -5.38 8.41
CA SER A 228 7.55 -4.90 8.82
C SER A 228 8.50 -4.72 7.63
N GLU A 229 8.53 -5.67 6.70
CA GLU A 229 9.31 -5.55 5.45
C GLU A 229 8.84 -4.37 4.60
N ALA A 230 7.53 -4.18 4.44
CA ALA A 230 6.97 -3.02 3.75
C ALA A 230 7.37 -1.69 4.43
N PHE A 231 7.31 -1.63 5.76
CA PHE A 231 7.72 -0.46 6.55
C PHE A 231 9.21 -0.16 6.41
N TYR A 232 10.06 -1.18 6.48
CA TYR A 232 11.51 -1.04 6.30
C TYR A 232 11.85 -0.60 4.88
N ALA A 233 11.25 -1.22 3.86
CA ALA A 233 11.48 -0.92 2.46
C ALA A 233 11.11 0.53 2.12
N ALA A 234 9.93 1.00 2.52
CA ALA A 234 9.52 2.37 2.28
C ALA A 234 10.27 3.38 3.16
N GLY A 235 10.51 3.01 4.42
CA GLY A 235 11.10 3.91 5.41
C GLY A 235 12.59 4.13 5.23
N ILE A 236 13.36 3.04 5.25
CA ILE A 236 14.83 3.09 5.18
C ILE A 236 15.28 3.15 3.73
N ASN A 237 14.83 2.20 2.91
CA ASN A 237 15.37 2.08 1.56
C ASN A 237 14.76 3.12 0.61
N GLY A 238 13.54 3.58 0.90
CA GLY A 238 12.82 4.51 0.04
C GLY A 238 12.26 3.82 -1.20
N TRP A 239 11.85 2.56 -1.11
CA TRP A 239 11.24 1.81 -2.22
C TRP A 239 9.73 1.81 -2.11
N ASN A 240 9.06 1.73 -3.25
CA ASN A 240 7.62 1.56 -3.28
C ASN A 240 7.25 0.14 -2.84
N VAL A 241 6.10 -0.01 -2.17
CA VAL A 241 5.38 -1.27 -2.02
C VAL A 241 4.20 -1.21 -2.96
N VAL A 242 4.28 -1.95 -4.06
CA VAL A 242 3.38 -1.79 -5.22
C VAL A 242 2.32 -2.88 -5.35
N PHE A 243 2.47 -3.98 -4.61
CA PHE A 243 1.46 -5.03 -4.53
C PHE A 243 1.78 -5.96 -3.37
N SER A 244 0.76 -6.59 -2.79
CA SER A 244 0.98 -7.75 -1.92
C SER A 244 -0.21 -8.69 -1.95
N CYS A 245 0.05 -9.97 -1.72
CA CYS A 245 -0.98 -11.01 -1.70
C CYS A 245 -0.58 -12.17 -0.78
N VAL A 246 -1.55 -13.01 -0.46
CA VAL A 246 -1.34 -14.22 0.35
C VAL A 246 -1.68 -15.46 -0.47
N ARG A 247 -0.83 -16.47 -0.39
CA ARG A 247 -1.06 -17.80 -0.96
C ARG A 247 -0.81 -18.87 0.09
N ARG A 248 -1.42 -20.03 -0.09
CA ARG A 248 -1.05 -21.22 0.67
C ARG A 248 0.14 -21.91 0.00
N GLU A 249 1.12 -22.33 0.79
CA GLU A 249 2.21 -23.16 0.31
C GLU A 249 1.67 -24.50 -0.22
N GLY A 250 2.16 -24.92 -1.38
CA GLY A 250 1.74 -26.16 -2.03
C GLY A 250 0.55 -26.02 -2.99
N ASP A 251 -0.15 -24.87 -3.00
CA ASP A 251 -1.15 -24.59 -4.05
C ASP A 251 -0.41 -24.44 -5.40
N ARG A 252 -0.61 -25.41 -6.31
CA ARG A 252 0.07 -25.49 -7.63
C ARG A 252 -0.92 -25.49 -8.79
N GLY A 253 -2.06 -24.83 -8.61
CA GLY A 253 -3.12 -24.77 -9.61
C GLY A 253 -2.78 -23.92 -10.83
N LYS A 254 -3.30 -24.32 -12.00
CA LYS A 254 -3.20 -23.52 -13.23
C LYS A 254 -4.22 -22.38 -13.25
N LYS A 255 -5.37 -22.60 -12.62
CA LYS A 255 -6.45 -21.62 -12.52
C LYS A 255 -6.26 -20.79 -11.26
N VAL A 256 -6.07 -19.48 -11.42
CA VAL A 256 -5.99 -18.55 -10.28
C VAL A 256 -7.40 -18.15 -9.87
N THR A 257 -7.73 -18.34 -8.59
CA THR A 257 -9.00 -17.91 -8.00
C THR A 257 -8.71 -16.88 -6.90
N ARG A 258 -9.27 -15.67 -7.05
CA ARG A 258 -9.24 -14.68 -5.97
C ARG A 258 -10.10 -15.16 -4.82
N VAL A 259 -9.58 -15.02 -3.61
CA VAL A 259 -10.31 -15.24 -2.37
C VAL A 259 -10.60 -13.88 -1.76
N ASP A 260 -11.87 -13.62 -1.43
CA ASP A 260 -12.30 -12.31 -0.93
C ASP A 260 -12.06 -12.14 0.59
N GLU A 261 -11.97 -13.24 1.34
CA GLU A 261 -11.75 -13.23 2.79
C GLU A 261 -10.58 -14.14 3.17
N LEU A 262 -9.65 -13.65 4.00
CA LEU A 262 -8.41 -14.37 4.30
C LEU A 262 -8.67 -15.78 4.85
N TRP A 263 -9.67 -15.95 5.71
CA TRP A 263 -9.98 -17.24 6.34
C TRP A 263 -10.36 -18.35 5.35
N LYS A 264 -10.88 -18.00 4.18
CA LYS A 264 -11.19 -18.98 3.11
C LYS A 264 -9.94 -19.63 2.53
N MET A 265 -8.74 -19.09 2.78
CA MET A 265 -7.46 -19.74 2.44
C MET A 265 -7.25 -21.06 3.20
N ALA A 266 -7.84 -21.21 4.39
CA ALA A 266 -7.74 -22.45 5.18
C ALA A 266 -8.61 -23.58 4.62
N GLU A 267 -9.67 -23.26 3.89
CA GLU A 267 -10.54 -24.27 3.28
C GLU A 267 -9.78 -25.10 2.25
N LYS A 268 -10.26 -26.31 1.93
CA LYS A 268 -9.67 -27.08 0.83
C LYS A 268 -10.28 -26.62 -0.50
N PRO A 269 -9.48 -26.50 -1.57
CA PRO A 269 -10.03 -26.18 -2.88
C PRO A 269 -11.00 -27.29 -3.31
N ARG A 270 -12.12 -26.92 -3.94
CA ARG A 270 -13.12 -27.89 -4.43
C ARG A 270 -12.54 -28.75 -5.56
N ASP A 271 -11.79 -28.10 -6.44
CA ASP A 271 -11.00 -28.72 -7.49
C ASP A 271 -9.53 -28.58 -7.12
N GLY A 272 -8.82 -29.68 -6.88
CA GLY A 272 -7.40 -29.70 -6.47
C GLY A 272 -6.41 -29.09 -7.47
N GLN A 273 -6.89 -28.31 -8.44
CA GLN A 273 -6.15 -27.63 -9.51
C GLN A 273 -6.28 -26.10 -9.45
N GLU A 274 -6.83 -25.53 -8.37
CA GLU A 274 -6.96 -24.08 -8.20
C GLU A 274 -5.84 -23.50 -7.33
N LEU A 275 -5.23 -22.41 -7.81
CA LEU A 275 -4.30 -21.58 -7.07
C LEU A 275 -5.09 -20.44 -6.44
N ARG A 276 -5.30 -20.51 -5.12
CA ARG A 276 -6.05 -19.47 -4.41
C ARG A 276 -5.12 -18.36 -3.95
N VAL A 277 -5.59 -17.14 -4.11
CA VAL A 277 -4.82 -15.94 -3.76
C VAL A 277 -5.75 -14.93 -3.09
N PHE A 278 -5.35 -14.46 -1.92
CA PHE A 278 -6.03 -13.36 -1.22
C PHE A 278 -5.29 -12.04 -1.48
N TYR A 279 -6.01 -11.01 -1.93
CA TYR A 279 -5.51 -9.65 -2.16
C TYR A 279 -6.64 -8.62 -2.23
#